data_AF-A0A9X9SJI1-F1
#
_entry.id   AF-A0A9X9SJI1-F1
#
_cell.length_a   1.000
_cell.length_b   1.000
_cell.length_c   1.000
_cell.angle_alpha   90.00
_cell.angle_beta   90.00
_cell.angle_gamma   90.00
#
_symmetry.space_group_name_H-M   'P 1'
#
loop_
_entity.id
_entity.type
_entity.pdbx_description
1 polymer ?
#
loop_
_entity_poly.entity_id
_entity_poly.type
_entity_poly.pdbx_seq_one_letter_code
_entity_poly.pdbx_strand_id
1 'polypeptide(L)'
;MQKGFTYFVDPSLTWKEAKEEGLTSPVPVPDDNYEFIEWRPVSIGKFEDGEKVSTTINLAAFGSTAPYLGPYTATNFDNPTDPNDPNRHPNYYWHDPKKYVAIAFKINEGGNFVTQLGREKTIVYLVRKGYSLKTAGIYLPWVQTDKNHTRDYNKMIITEAEYNEPATNDKLYTIPLQKKGAIQTATDNKKTDSVKVEEPQTNAEDRGWLDELLSPTPASVEDTQELAKVARASTSSNNQSITSSSETVTADEE
;
A
#
# COMPACT_ATOMS: atom_id res chain seq x y z
N MET A 1 7.60 -22.81 -10.67
CA MET A 1 6.14 -22.60 -10.81
C MET A 1 5.79 -22.48 -12.27
N GLN A 2 4.84 -23.30 -12.74
CA GLN A 2 4.32 -23.25 -14.11
C GLN A 2 3.26 -22.14 -14.14
N LYS A 3 3.55 -21.02 -14.81
CA LYS A 3 2.72 -19.79 -14.78
C LYS A 3 1.70 -19.71 -15.95
N GLY A 4 1.47 -20.84 -16.62
CA GLY A 4 0.62 -20.94 -17.81
C GLY A 4 0.46 -22.39 -18.22
N PHE A 5 -0.49 -22.64 -19.12
CA PHE A 5 -0.74 -23.95 -19.70
C PHE A 5 -0.97 -23.83 -21.20
N THR A 6 -0.77 -24.95 -21.90
CA THR A 6 -0.98 -25.06 -23.34
C THR A 6 -1.80 -26.32 -23.59
N TYR A 7 -2.84 -26.19 -24.41
CA TYR A 7 -3.59 -27.32 -24.92
C TYR A 7 -3.33 -27.48 -26.41
N PHE A 8 -3.20 -28.74 -26.84
CA PHE A 8 -3.27 -29.09 -28.25
C PHE A 8 -4.67 -29.60 -28.50
N VAL A 9 -5.43 -28.89 -29.32
CA VAL A 9 -6.84 -29.14 -29.60
C VAL A 9 -6.99 -29.30 -31.10
N ASP A 10 -7.91 -30.15 -31.53
CA ASP A 10 -8.20 -30.34 -32.95
C ASP A 10 -8.62 -29.00 -33.60
N PRO A 11 -7.86 -28.51 -34.59
CA PRO A 11 -8.15 -27.22 -35.23
C PRO A 11 -9.42 -27.23 -36.08
N SER A 12 -10.00 -28.41 -36.34
CA SER A 12 -11.28 -28.56 -37.01
C SER A 12 -12.46 -28.23 -36.09
N LEU A 13 -12.28 -28.19 -34.78
CA LEU A 13 -13.31 -27.80 -33.82
C LEU A 13 -13.42 -26.28 -33.69
N THR A 14 -14.59 -25.81 -33.28
CA THR A 14 -14.79 -24.47 -32.74
C THR A 14 -14.43 -24.43 -31.25
N TRP A 15 -14.20 -23.24 -30.71
CA TRP A 15 -13.96 -23.09 -29.27
C TRP A 15 -15.12 -23.60 -28.41
N LYS A 16 -16.37 -23.49 -28.90
CA LYS A 16 -17.54 -24.06 -28.24
C LYS A 16 -17.47 -25.59 -28.21
N GLU A 17 -17.26 -26.22 -29.36
CA GLU A 17 -17.17 -27.69 -29.46
C GLU A 17 -16.02 -28.22 -28.60
N ALA A 18 -14.85 -27.58 -28.62
CA ALA A 18 -13.73 -27.97 -27.77
C ALA A 18 -14.05 -27.92 -26.27
N LYS A 19 -14.79 -26.90 -25.80
CA LYS A 19 -15.25 -26.80 -24.40
C LYS A 19 -16.26 -27.88 -24.06
N GLU A 20 -17.18 -28.18 -24.97
CA GLU A 20 -18.18 -29.25 -24.82
C GLU A 20 -17.52 -30.64 -24.78
N GLU A 21 -16.41 -30.83 -25.49
CA GLU A 21 -15.58 -32.04 -25.45
C GLU A 21 -14.64 -32.11 -24.22
N GLY A 22 -14.71 -31.13 -23.31
CA GLY A 22 -14.02 -31.17 -22.02
C GLY A 22 -12.79 -30.28 -21.91
N LEU A 23 -12.52 -29.40 -22.89
CA LEU A 23 -11.51 -28.36 -22.75
C LEU A 23 -11.90 -27.41 -21.62
N THR A 24 -11.21 -27.52 -20.49
CA THR A 24 -11.44 -26.70 -19.30
C THR A 24 -10.18 -25.95 -18.92
N SER A 25 -10.33 -24.74 -18.36
CA SER A 25 -9.18 -24.06 -17.76
C SER A 25 -8.75 -24.81 -16.50
N PRO A 26 -7.45 -24.98 -16.25
CA PRO A 26 -6.97 -25.64 -15.04
C PRO A 26 -7.35 -24.80 -13.82
N VAL A 27 -7.51 -25.51 -12.69
CA VAL A 27 -7.76 -24.87 -11.40
C VAL A 27 -6.46 -24.22 -10.93
N PRO A 28 -6.44 -22.90 -10.71
CA PRO A 28 -5.23 -22.21 -10.27
C PRO A 28 -4.93 -22.54 -8.81
N VAL A 29 -3.65 -22.74 -8.49
CA VAL A 29 -3.15 -22.91 -7.13
C VAL A 29 -2.15 -21.79 -6.87
N PRO A 30 -2.58 -20.65 -6.28
CA PRO A 30 -1.67 -19.57 -5.93
C PRO A 30 -0.74 -19.97 -4.79
N ASP A 31 0.49 -19.46 -4.81
CA ASP A 31 1.39 -19.54 -3.67
C ASP A 31 0.93 -18.63 -2.51
N ASP A 32 1.51 -18.86 -1.34
CA ASP A 32 1.30 -17.99 -0.19
C ASP A 32 1.62 -16.53 -0.55
N ASN A 33 0.75 -15.62 -0.11
CA ASN A 33 0.79 -14.19 -0.41
C ASN A 33 0.43 -13.77 -1.84
N TYR A 34 0.01 -14.71 -2.69
CA TYR A 34 -0.50 -14.44 -4.02
C TYR A 34 -1.95 -14.88 -4.16
N GLU A 35 -2.65 -14.29 -5.10
CA GLU A 35 -4.01 -14.69 -5.46
C GLU A 35 -4.17 -14.72 -6.96
N PHE A 36 -4.85 -15.75 -7.46
CA PHE A 36 -5.24 -15.81 -8.85
C PHE A 36 -6.31 -14.75 -9.14
N ILE A 37 -6.11 -14.02 -10.23
CA ILE A 37 -7.05 -13.00 -10.70
C ILE A 37 -7.87 -13.58 -11.85
N GLU A 38 -7.20 -13.95 -12.95
CA GLU A 38 -7.84 -14.41 -14.18
C GLU A 38 -6.84 -15.10 -15.11
N TRP A 39 -7.38 -15.82 -16.11
CA TRP A 39 -6.61 -16.27 -17.26
C TRP A 39 -6.66 -15.20 -18.36
N ARG A 40 -5.51 -14.77 -18.85
CA ARG A 40 -5.40 -13.80 -19.95
C ARG A 40 -5.03 -14.56 -21.23
N PRO A 41 -5.96 -14.69 -22.20
CA PRO A 41 -5.67 -15.36 -23.45
C PRO A 41 -4.81 -14.48 -24.35
N VAL A 42 -3.78 -15.08 -24.94
CA VAL A 42 -3.01 -14.53 -26.05
C VAL A 42 -3.16 -15.50 -27.21
N SER A 43 -3.93 -15.11 -28.22
CA SER A 43 -4.30 -15.97 -29.35
C SER A 43 -3.75 -15.45 -30.68
N ILE A 44 -3.26 -16.36 -31.51
CA ILE A 44 -3.02 -16.11 -32.94
C ILE A 44 -4.32 -16.47 -33.67
N GLY A 45 -5.33 -15.61 -33.53
CA GLY A 45 -6.71 -15.86 -33.98
C GLY A 45 -7.73 -15.28 -33.01
N LYS A 46 -9.01 -15.54 -33.24
CA LYS A 46 -10.09 -15.13 -32.33
C LYS A 46 -10.39 -16.22 -31.31
N PHE A 47 -10.73 -15.80 -30.09
CA PHE A 47 -11.11 -16.66 -28.97
C PHE A 47 -12.63 -16.52 -28.69
N GLU A 48 -13.44 -16.66 -29.73
CA GLU A 48 -14.90 -16.57 -29.67
C GLU A 48 -15.50 -17.96 -29.92
N ASP A 49 -16.64 -18.27 -29.30
CA ASP A 49 -17.23 -19.61 -29.31
C ASP A 49 -17.48 -20.20 -30.71
N GLY A 50 -17.82 -19.37 -31.70
CA GLY A 50 -18.06 -19.81 -33.08
C GLY A 50 -16.81 -19.88 -33.98
N GLU A 51 -15.66 -19.44 -33.48
CA GLU A 51 -14.41 -19.42 -34.25
C GLU A 51 -13.67 -20.74 -34.10
N LYS A 52 -12.93 -21.13 -35.15
CA LYS A 52 -12.10 -22.34 -35.11
C LYS A 52 -11.00 -22.21 -34.06
N VAL A 53 -10.67 -23.33 -33.43
CA VAL A 53 -9.61 -23.36 -32.44
C VAL A 53 -8.29 -22.93 -33.09
N SER A 54 -7.65 -21.96 -32.47
CA SER A 54 -6.37 -21.39 -32.91
C SER A 54 -5.35 -21.47 -31.79
N THR A 55 -4.07 -21.27 -32.13
CA THR A 55 -3.00 -21.27 -31.13
C THR A 55 -3.28 -20.19 -30.09
N THR A 56 -3.56 -20.62 -28.86
CA THR A 56 -3.86 -19.74 -27.73
C THR A 56 -3.03 -20.14 -26.52
N ILE A 57 -2.34 -19.15 -25.95
CA ILE A 57 -1.63 -19.28 -24.69
C ILE A 57 -2.47 -18.56 -23.64
N ASN A 58 -2.90 -19.29 -22.61
CA ASN A 58 -3.56 -18.69 -21.46
C ASN A 58 -2.52 -18.46 -20.36
N LEU A 59 -2.26 -17.18 -20.07
CA LEU A 59 -1.34 -16.76 -19.02
C LEU A 59 -2.10 -16.51 -17.73
N ALA A 60 -1.61 -17.05 -16.61
CA ALA A 60 -2.21 -16.77 -15.31
C ALA A 60 -1.84 -15.36 -14.86
N ALA A 61 -2.83 -14.54 -14.55
CA ALA A 61 -2.63 -13.28 -13.85
C ALA A 61 -2.72 -13.53 -12.33
N PHE A 62 -1.65 -13.19 -11.61
CA PHE A 62 -1.60 -13.23 -10.16
C PHE A 62 -1.35 -11.84 -9.61
N GLY A 63 -2.09 -11.50 -8.55
CA GLY A 63 -1.82 -10.32 -7.71
C GLY A 63 -1.21 -10.76 -6.38
N SER A 64 -0.56 -9.85 -5.66
CA SER A 64 -0.25 -10.10 -4.25
C SER A 64 -1.50 -9.91 -3.38
N THR A 65 -1.51 -10.57 -2.23
CA THR A 65 -2.49 -10.41 -1.16
C THR A 65 -2.08 -9.29 -0.18
N ALA A 66 -1.29 -8.31 -0.64
CA ALA A 66 -0.78 -7.25 0.21
C ALA A 66 -1.93 -6.54 0.96
N PRO A 67 -1.74 -6.19 2.24
CA PRO A 67 -2.79 -5.55 3.01
C PRO A 67 -3.13 -4.14 2.51
N TYR A 68 -2.19 -3.48 1.83
CA TYR A 68 -2.42 -2.21 1.16
C TYR A 68 -1.48 -2.00 -0.04
N LEU A 69 -1.82 -1.05 -0.90
CA LEU A 69 -1.00 -0.51 -1.99
C LEU A 69 -0.89 1.01 -1.83
N GLY A 70 0.28 1.58 -2.14
CA GLY A 70 0.54 3.02 -2.00
C GLY A 70 1.67 3.33 -1.01
N PRO A 71 1.82 4.62 -0.60
CA PRO A 71 0.94 5.76 -0.89
C PRO A 71 1.03 6.30 -2.33
N TYR A 72 -0.01 7.03 -2.77
CA TYR A 72 0.05 7.90 -3.96
C TYR A 72 -0.68 9.24 -3.71
N THR A 73 -0.37 10.25 -4.53
CA THR A 73 -1.03 11.55 -4.51
C THR A 73 -2.19 11.59 -5.50
N ALA A 74 -3.39 11.89 -5.03
CA ALA A 74 -4.56 12.01 -5.91
C ALA A 74 -4.45 13.23 -6.84
N THR A 75 -4.88 13.06 -8.10
CA THR A 75 -4.92 14.16 -9.09
C THR A 75 -6.01 15.16 -8.75
N ASN A 76 -7.18 14.66 -8.34
CA ASN A 76 -8.31 15.48 -7.94
C ASN A 76 -8.32 15.67 -6.42
N PHE A 77 -7.97 16.87 -5.97
CA PHE A 77 -7.97 17.22 -4.56
C PHE A 77 -9.37 17.11 -3.91
N ASP A 78 -10.43 17.45 -4.64
CA ASP A 78 -11.80 17.49 -4.11
C ASP A 78 -12.41 16.08 -4.02
N ASN A 79 -11.96 15.16 -4.88
CA ASN A 79 -12.36 13.76 -4.88
C ASN A 79 -11.14 12.81 -4.92
N PRO A 80 -10.39 12.69 -3.81
CA PRO A 80 -9.15 11.93 -3.80
C PRO A 80 -9.36 10.40 -3.82
N THR A 81 -10.59 9.93 -3.64
CA THR A 81 -10.95 8.50 -3.70
C THR A 81 -11.49 8.09 -5.07
N ASP A 82 -11.36 8.94 -6.11
CA ASP A 82 -11.86 8.64 -7.44
C ASP A 82 -11.32 7.29 -7.96
N PRO A 83 -12.20 6.33 -8.32
CA PRO A 83 -11.74 5.05 -8.82
C PRO A 83 -10.96 5.14 -10.14
N ASN A 84 -11.13 6.22 -10.90
CA ASN A 84 -10.49 6.47 -12.18
C ASN A 84 -9.37 7.52 -12.10
N ASP A 85 -8.84 7.81 -10.90
CA ASP A 85 -7.73 8.74 -10.75
C ASP A 85 -6.53 8.29 -11.62
N PRO A 86 -6.02 9.14 -12.54
CA PRO A 86 -4.90 8.75 -13.39
C PRO A 86 -3.59 8.52 -12.61
N ASN A 87 -3.45 9.07 -11.40
CA ASN A 87 -2.30 8.85 -10.51
C ASN A 87 -2.47 7.63 -9.60
N ARG A 88 -3.57 6.87 -9.73
CA ARG A 88 -3.79 5.67 -8.93
C ARG A 88 -2.60 4.73 -9.06
N HIS A 89 -2.16 4.16 -7.93
CA HIS A 89 -0.92 3.40 -7.86
C HIS A 89 -0.80 2.39 -9.02
N PRO A 90 0.28 2.38 -9.83
CA PRO A 90 0.36 1.56 -11.05
C PRO A 90 0.09 0.07 -10.81
N ASN A 91 0.53 -0.46 -9.67
CA ASN A 91 0.29 -1.86 -9.32
C ASN A 91 -1.20 -2.19 -9.10
N TYR A 92 -2.09 -1.20 -8.93
CA TYR A 92 -3.52 -1.42 -8.73
C TYR A 92 -4.13 -2.33 -9.80
N TYR A 93 -3.70 -2.18 -11.06
CA TYR A 93 -4.17 -3.01 -12.18
C TYR A 93 -3.46 -4.38 -12.29
N TRP A 94 -2.39 -4.57 -11.51
CA TRP A 94 -1.72 -5.87 -11.34
C TRP A 94 -2.28 -6.66 -10.14
N HIS A 95 -3.09 -6.02 -9.29
CA HIS A 95 -3.91 -6.67 -8.26
C HIS A 95 -5.36 -6.75 -8.73
N ASP A 96 -6.23 -7.41 -7.95
CA ASP A 96 -7.69 -7.39 -8.18
C ASP A 96 -8.28 -6.09 -7.61
N PRO A 97 -8.70 -5.12 -8.44
CA PRO A 97 -9.24 -3.83 -8.01
C PRO A 97 -10.43 -3.98 -7.04
N LYS A 98 -11.24 -5.04 -7.19
CA LYS A 98 -12.47 -5.24 -6.42
C LYS A 98 -12.19 -5.52 -4.94
N LYS A 99 -10.97 -5.96 -4.62
CA LYS A 99 -10.52 -6.30 -3.27
C LYS A 99 -9.94 -5.12 -2.51
N TYR A 100 -9.81 -3.95 -3.11
CA TYR A 100 -9.25 -2.77 -2.45
C TYR A 100 -10.27 -1.64 -2.37
N VAL A 101 -10.10 -0.78 -1.37
CA VAL A 101 -10.84 0.48 -1.17
C VAL A 101 -9.87 1.63 -0.95
N ALA A 102 -10.21 2.82 -1.41
CA ALA A 102 -9.39 4.01 -1.27
C ALA A 102 -9.61 4.64 0.10
N ILE A 103 -8.54 4.74 0.90
CA ILE A 103 -8.49 5.51 2.13
C ILE A 103 -7.62 6.73 1.88
N ALA A 104 -8.27 7.89 1.81
CA ALA A 104 -7.63 9.15 1.51
C ALA A 104 -7.49 10.02 2.76
N PHE A 105 -6.36 10.71 2.86
CA PHE A 105 -6.08 11.75 3.82
C PHE A 105 -5.95 13.06 3.06
N LYS A 106 -6.67 14.10 3.47
CA LYS A 106 -6.56 15.44 2.90
C LYS A 106 -6.27 16.50 3.94
N ILE A 107 -5.47 17.49 3.56
CA ILE A 107 -5.30 18.74 4.29
C ILE A 107 -5.85 19.85 3.41
N ASN A 108 -6.68 20.71 4.00
CA ASN A 108 -7.20 21.89 3.32
C ASN A 108 -6.13 23.01 3.30
N GLU A 109 -6.37 24.11 4.01
CA GLU A 109 -5.41 25.19 4.14
C GLU A 109 -4.48 25.00 5.34
N GLY A 110 -3.25 25.51 5.21
CA GLY A 110 -2.36 25.70 6.35
C GLY A 110 -1.33 24.60 6.60
N GLY A 111 -1.16 23.66 5.67
CA GLY A 111 -0.10 22.66 5.75
C GLY A 111 -0.10 21.70 4.58
N ASN A 112 0.86 20.78 4.62
CA ASN A 112 1.02 19.70 3.65
C ASN A 112 1.47 18.44 4.39
N PHE A 113 1.17 17.27 3.85
CA PHE A 113 1.82 16.03 4.23
C PHE A 113 3.24 16.02 3.70
N VAL A 114 4.16 15.47 4.49
CA VAL A 114 5.55 15.25 4.05
C VAL A 114 5.70 13.77 3.72
N THR A 115 5.94 13.48 2.46
CA THR A 115 6.23 12.14 1.95
C THR A 115 7.65 12.06 1.42
N GLN A 116 8.11 10.85 1.08
CA GLN A 116 9.36 10.68 0.34
C GLN A 116 9.32 11.31 -1.06
N LEU A 117 8.13 11.49 -1.63
CA LEU A 117 7.92 12.06 -2.97
C LEU A 117 7.82 13.59 -2.96
N GLY A 118 7.65 14.20 -1.77
CA GLY A 118 7.55 15.65 -1.63
C GLY A 118 6.48 16.09 -0.66
N ARG A 119 5.99 17.31 -0.86
CA ARG A 119 4.95 17.94 -0.04
C ARG A 119 3.63 17.90 -0.79
N GLU A 120 2.64 17.27 -0.19
CA GLU A 120 1.37 16.99 -0.85
C GLU A 120 0.20 17.35 0.04
N LYS A 121 -0.92 17.76 -0.57
CA LYS A 121 -2.15 18.04 0.19
C LYS A 121 -3.03 16.81 0.38
N THR A 122 -2.80 15.76 -0.40
CA THR A 122 -3.54 14.51 -0.36
C THR A 122 -2.58 13.33 -0.35
N ILE A 123 -2.94 12.30 0.42
CA ILE A 123 -2.28 10.99 0.38
C ILE A 123 -3.37 9.94 0.35
N VAL A 124 -3.24 8.97 -0.55
CA VAL A 124 -4.21 7.89 -0.69
C VAL A 124 -3.51 6.55 -0.56
N TYR A 125 -4.13 5.66 0.22
CA TYR A 125 -3.78 4.26 0.34
C TYR A 125 -4.92 3.41 -0.22
N LEU A 126 -4.60 2.37 -0.96
CA LEU A 126 -5.58 1.36 -1.39
C LEU A 126 -5.50 0.20 -0.40
N VAL A 127 -6.47 0.11 0.50
CA VAL A 127 -6.48 -0.88 1.58
C VAL A 127 -7.29 -2.08 1.16
N ARG A 128 -6.76 -3.29 1.37
CA ARG A 128 -7.45 -4.53 1.03
C ARG A 128 -8.66 -4.71 1.96
N LYS A 129 -9.82 -4.99 1.38
CA LYS A 129 -11.08 -5.22 2.10
C LYS A 129 -10.89 -6.33 3.13
N GLY A 130 -11.42 -6.11 4.33
CA GLY A 130 -11.23 -7.01 5.47
C GLY A 130 -10.02 -6.68 6.35
N TYR A 131 -9.06 -5.89 5.87
CA TYR A 131 -8.00 -5.33 6.70
C TYR A 131 -8.44 -4.00 7.32
N SER A 132 -8.13 -3.81 8.60
CA SER A 132 -8.19 -2.49 9.24
C SER A 132 -6.90 -1.71 8.99
N LEU A 133 -6.94 -0.40 9.20
CA LEU A 133 -5.75 0.46 9.08
C LEU A 133 -4.62 -0.01 10.00
N LYS A 134 -4.96 -0.48 11.20
CA LYS A 134 -4.01 -1.08 12.14
C LYS A 134 -3.35 -2.33 11.57
N THR A 135 -4.14 -3.29 11.09
CA THR A 135 -3.61 -4.55 10.55
C THR A 135 -2.84 -4.36 9.25
N ALA A 136 -3.17 -3.32 8.49
CA ALA A 136 -2.43 -2.91 7.30
C ALA A 136 -1.14 -2.13 7.63
N GLY A 137 -0.91 -1.76 8.88
CA GLY A 137 0.26 -0.96 9.29
C GLY A 137 0.24 0.48 8.76
N ILE A 138 -0.96 1.02 8.46
CA ILE A 138 -1.13 2.38 7.98
C ILE A 138 -1.31 3.29 9.19
N TYR A 139 -0.40 4.24 9.36
CA TYR A 139 -0.47 5.26 10.40
C TYR A 139 -0.93 6.60 9.83
N LEU A 140 -1.39 7.49 10.71
CA LEU A 140 -1.69 8.87 10.31
C LEU A 140 -0.45 9.51 9.68
N PRO A 141 -0.55 10.04 8.44
CA PRO A 141 0.59 10.66 7.79
C PRO A 141 1.06 11.91 8.54
N TRP A 142 2.37 12.13 8.52
CA TRP A 142 2.97 13.29 9.17
C TRP A 142 2.60 14.58 8.44
N VAL A 143 2.25 15.61 9.21
CA VAL A 143 1.80 16.91 8.69
C VAL A 143 2.79 18.00 9.04
N GLN A 144 3.24 18.74 8.03
CA GLN A 144 3.98 19.97 8.19
C GLN A 144 3.03 21.16 8.05
N THR A 145 2.80 21.89 9.14
CA THR A 145 1.96 23.08 9.17
C THR A 145 2.72 24.33 8.75
N ASP A 146 2.01 25.27 8.11
CA ASP A 146 2.55 26.57 7.77
C ASP A 146 2.72 27.45 9.03
N LYS A 147 3.46 28.56 8.89
CA LYS A 147 3.79 29.47 10.01
C LYS A 147 2.57 29.90 10.84
N ASN A 148 1.41 30.07 10.20
CA ASN A 148 0.19 30.61 10.79
C ASN A 148 -0.83 29.55 11.22
N HIS A 149 -0.53 28.26 11.09
CA HIS A 149 -1.46 27.19 11.44
C HIS A 149 -0.84 26.21 12.44
N THR A 150 -1.69 25.50 13.18
CA THR A 150 -1.32 24.37 14.04
C THR A 150 -2.35 23.27 13.89
N ARG A 151 -1.99 22.03 14.22
CA ARG A 151 -2.94 20.94 14.29
C ARG A 151 -3.94 21.18 15.42
N ASP A 152 -5.21 20.89 15.17
CA ASP A 152 -6.27 20.89 16.17
C ASP A 152 -6.33 19.50 16.82
N TYR A 153 -5.66 19.34 17.97
CA TYR A 153 -5.61 18.05 18.69
C TYR A 153 -6.91 17.71 19.42
N ASN A 154 -7.85 18.64 19.52
CA ASN A 154 -9.17 18.38 20.10
C ASN A 154 -10.10 17.67 19.12
N LYS A 155 -9.76 17.68 17.83
CA LYS A 155 -10.49 16.97 16.78
C LYS A 155 -9.77 15.68 16.42
N MET A 156 -10.33 14.58 16.91
CA MET A 156 -9.89 13.24 16.52
C MET A 156 -10.15 13.03 15.02
N ILE A 157 -9.14 12.54 14.29
CA ILE A 157 -9.24 12.31 12.84
C ILE A 157 -9.81 10.92 12.56
N ILE A 158 -9.36 9.92 13.32
CA ILE A 158 -9.80 8.53 13.26
C ILE A 158 -9.99 8.08 14.70
N THR A 159 -11.16 7.54 15.03
CA THR A 159 -11.41 6.93 16.34
C THR A 159 -10.66 5.60 16.48
N GLU A 160 -10.39 5.15 17.71
CA GLU A 160 -9.78 3.84 17.91
C GLU A 160 -10.65 2.71 17.32
N ALA A 161 -11.98 2.81 17.44
CA ALA A 161 -12.91 1.88 16.83
C ALA A 161 -12.74 1.82 15.31
N GLU A 162 -12.71 2.98 14.62
CA GLU A 162 -12.51 3.04 13.17
C GLU A 162 -11.12 2.57 12.74
N TYR A 163 -10.09 2.78 13.56
CA TYR A 163 -8.73 2.34 13.25
C TYR A 163 -8.60 0.81 13.25
N ASN A 164 -9.40 0.14 14.07
CA ASN A 164 -9.46 -1.32 14.19
C ASN A 164 -10.55 -1.95 13.30
N GLU A 165 -11.50 -1.16 12.78
CA GLU A 165 -12.56 -1.65 11.90
C GLU A 165 -12.00 -2.07 10.52
N PRO A 166 -12.42 -3.23 9.98
CA PRO A 166 -12.10 -3.60 8.61
C PRO A 166 -12.58 -2.58 7.59
N ALA A 167 -11.70 -2.21 6.66
CA ALA A 167 -12.05 -1.35 5.55
C ALA A 167 -13.01 -2.08 4.60
N THR A 168 -14.18 -1.48 4.34
CA THR A 168 -15.23 -2.05 3.47
C THR A 168 -15.60 -1.12 2.32
N ASN A 169 -15.48 0.18 2.53
CA ASN A 169 -15.81 1.23 1.57
C ASN A 169 -14.70 2.29 1.56
N ASP A 170 -14.68 3.10 0.50
CA ASP A 170 -13.78 4.24 0.40
C ASP A 170 -14.05 5.22 1.54
N LYS A 171 -12.99 5.76 2.16
CA LYS A 171 -13.09 6.72 3.27
C LYS A 171 -12.16 7.91 3.01
N LEU A 172 -12.60 9.10 3.42
CA LEU A 172 -11.84 10.33 3.34
C LEU A 172 -11.71 10.97 4.73
N TYR A 173 -10.48 11.08 5.20
CA TYR A 173 -10.13 11.74 6.45
C TYR A 173 -9.56 13.14 6.16
N THR A 174 -10.17 14.16 6.76
CA THR A 174 -9.66 15.54 6.67
C THR A 174 -8.88 15.88 7.92
N ILE A 175 -7.64 16.30 7.78
CA ILE A 175 -6.82 16.71 8.92
C ILE A 175 -7.22 18.12 9.34
N PRO A 176 -7.70 18.32 10.58
CA PRO A 176 -8.11 19.63 11.05
C PRO A 176 -6.88 20.46 11.42
N LEU A 177 -6.68 21.56 10.68
CA LEU A 177 -5.71 22.60 11.00
C LEU A 177 -6.46 23.86 11.44
N GLN A 178 -5.94 24.54 12.46
CA GLN A 178 -6.48 25.78 12.99
C GLN A 178 -5.47 26.90 12.87
N LYS A 179 -5.94 28.13 12.60
CA LYS A 179 -5.09 29.32 12.61
C LYS A 179 -4.57 29.57 14.02
N LYS A 180 -3.28 29.88 14.15
CA LYS A 180 -2.67 30.27 15.43
C LYS A 180 -3.40 31.52 15.95
N GLY A 181 -3.88 31.46 17.20
CA GLY A 181 -4.70 32.51 17.83
C GLY A 181 -6.22 32.28 17.78
N ALA A 182 -6.70 31.23 17.09
CA ALA A 182 -8.11 30.85 17.10
C ALA A 182 -8.51 29.96 18.30
N ILE A 183 -7.58 29.66 19.22
CA ILE A 183 -7.89 29.01 20.50
C ILE A 183 -8.52 30.06 21.42
N GLN A 184 -9.75 30.47 21.11
CA GLN A 184 -10.61 31.09 22.11
C GLN A 184 -11.26 29.95 22.88
N THR A 185 -10.74 29.69 24.09
CA THR A 185 -11.52 29.04 25.12
C THR A 185 -12.83 29.82 25.25
N ALA A 186 -13.95 29.17 24.95
CA ALA A 186 -15.24 29.62 25.40
C ALA A 186 -15.26 29.52 26.94
N THR A 187 -14.80 30.59 27.60
CA THR A 187 -15.11 30.84 29.00
C THR A 187 -15.35 32.33 29.16
N ASP A 188 -16.52 32.61 29.73
CA ASP A 188 -17.18 33.89 29.87
C ASP A 188 -16.33 35.05 30.40
N ASN A 189 -16.74 36.24 29.95
CA ASN A 189 -16.44 37.56 30.50
C ASN A 189 -16.22 37.58 32.02
N LYS A 190 -15.02 38.00 32.45
CA LYS A 190 -14.90 38.87 33.63
C LYS A 190 -13.67 39.76 33.57
N LYS A 191 -13.93 41.02 33.93
CA LYS A 191 -13.03 42.16 34.11
C LYS A 191 -11.60 41.83 34.53
N THR A 192 -10.68 42.60 33.95
CA THR A 192 -9.38 42.97 34.49
C THR A 192 -9.43 43.25 36.00
N ASP A 193 -8.61 42.53 36.75
CA ASP A 193 -7.85 43.09 37.87
C ASP A 193 -6.48 42.40 37.91
N SER A 194 -5.44 43.24 37.93
CA SER A 194 -4.03 42.88 38.04
C SER A 194 -3.72 42.23 39.39
N VAL A 195 -3.16 41.02 39.38
CA VAL A 195 -2.50 40.44 40.57
C VAL A 195 -1.21 39.71 40.17
N LYS A 196 -0.17 40.10 40.91
CA LYS A 196 1.20 39.58 41.09
C LYS A 196 1.47 38.13 40.67
N VAL A 197 2.65 37.96 40.07
CA VAL A 197 3.37 36.69 39.91
C VAL A 197 3.75 36.15 41.29
N GLU A 198 3.24 34.96 41.62
CA GLU A 198 3.86 34.01 42.54
C GLU A 198 3.83 32.64 41.86
N GLU A 199 5.01 32.03 41.69
CA GLU A 199 5.12 30.62 41.33
C GLU A 199 4.53 29.74 42.44
N PRO A 200 3.81 28.66 42.08
CA PRO A 200 3.81 27.50 42.94
C PRO A 200 4.34 26.26 42.22
N GLN A 201 5.01 25.48 43.06
CA GLN A 201 5.78 24.30 42.78
C GLN A 201 4.94 23.15 42.21
N THR A 202 5.66 22.30 41.49
CA THR A 202 5.36 20.90 41.14
C THR A 202 4.38 20.19 42.06
N ASN A 203 3.32 19.63 41.47
CA ASN A 203 2.82 18.29 41.82
C ASN A 203 2.33 17.60 40.54
N ALA A 204 2.68 16.31 40.45
CA ALA A 204 2.50 15.42 39.32
C ALA A 204 1.04 14.99 39.12
N GLU A 205 0.86 14.24 38.03
CA GLU A 205 -0.32 13.45 37.62
C GLU A 205 -1.28 14.11 36.62
N ASP A 206 -0.86 14.13 35.35
CA ASP A 206 -1.67 13.55 34.26
C ASP A 206 -0.78 13.33 33.03
N ARG A 207 -0.07 12.19 32.99
CA ARG A 207 0.77 11.82 31.83
C ARG A 207 0.04 10.75 31.04
N GLY A 208 -0.65 11.18 30.00
CA GLY A 208 -1.37 10.31 29.09
C GLY A 208 -0.44 9.28 28.42
N TRP A 209 -1.01 8.12 28.13
CA TRP A 209 -0.45 6.90 27.51
C TRP A 209 0.56 7.08 26.34
N LEU A 210 0.65 8.27 25.74
CA LEU A 210 1.67 8.64 24.76
C LEU A 210 3.08 8.71 25.36
N ASP A 211 3.22 9.06 26.64
CA ASP A 211 4.53 9.18 27.32
C ASP A 211 5.09 7.81 27.77
N GLU A 212 4.21 6.81 27.93
CA GLU A 212 4.57 5.42 28.25
C GLU A 212 5.06 4.63 27.02
N LEU A 213 4.63 5.02 25.81
CA LEU A 213 5.07 4.42 24.54
C LEU A 213 6.41 5.00 24.04
N LEU A 214 6.75 6.22 24.46
CA LEU A 214 7.97 6.93 24.06
C LEU A 214 9.08 6.89 25.11
N SER A 215 8.81 6.32 26.29
CA SER A 215 9.83 6.16 27.31
C SER A 215 10.81 5.04 26.91
N PRO A 216 12.12 5.32 26.85
CA PRO A 216 13.10 4.28 26.58
C PRO A 216 13.06 3.26 27.71
N THR A 217 12.90 1.99 27.35
CA THR A 217 13.00 0.88 28.31
C THR A 217 14.39 0.95 28.96
N PRO A 218 14.52 0.97 30.30
CA PRO A 218 15.83 0.91 30.92
C PRO A 218 16.47 -0.43 30.54
N ALA A 219 17.65 -0.36 29.93
CA ALA A 219 18.47 -1.52 29.67
C ALA A 219 18.79 -2.21 31.00
N SER A 220 18.20 -3.39 31.24
CA SER A 220 18.79 -4.32 32.19
C SER A 220 20.07 -4.88 31.54
N VAL A 221 21.20 -4.42 32.04
CA VAL A 221 22.50 -5.03 31.83
C VAL A 221 22.56 -6.32 32.66
N GLU A 222 23.28 -7.32 32.12
CA GLU A 222 23.46 -8.71 32.60
C GLU A 222 22.36 -9.65 32.07
N ASP A 223 22.56 -10.37 30.96
CA ASP A 223 23.58 -11.41 30.86
C ASP A 223 24.61 -11.27 29.73
N THR A 224 25.79 -11.79 30.06
CA THR A 224 27.06 -11.59 29.41
C THR A 224 27.41 -12.80 28.54
N GLN A 225 28.10 -12.54 27.42
CA GLN A 225 29.02 -13.47 26.75
C GLN A 225 28.47 -14.79 26.17
N GLU A 226 27.89 -14.75 24.98
CA GLU A 226 28.12 -15.78 23.95
C GLU A 226 27.49 -15.34 22.63
N LEU A 227 28.29 -14.88 21.67
CA LEU A 227 27.99 -14.84 20.21
C LEU A 227 29.08 -14.12 19.40
N ALA A 228 30.12 -13.58 20.04
CA ALA A 228 31.28 -12.99 19.37
C ALA A 228 32.26 -14.03 18.73
N LYS A 229 31.79 -15.21 18.31
CA LYS A 229 32.67 -16.27 17.79
C LYS A 229 32.24 -16.98 16.50
N VAL A 230 31.24 -16.50 15.76
CA VAL A 230 30.82 -17.17 14.50
C VAL A 230 30.85 -16.29 13.24
N ALA A 231 31.35 -15.05 13.30
CA ALA A 231 31.41 -14.16 12.13
C ALA A 231 32.82 -13.97 11.52
N ARG A 232 33.76 -14.91 11.75
CA ARG A 232 35.08 -14.94 11.07
C ARG A 232 35.33 -16.29 10.38
N ALA A 233 34.56 -16.53 9.34
CA ALA A 233 34.85 -17.36 8.17
C ALA A 233 33.60 -17.23 7.28
N SER A 234 33.58 -16.44 6.21
CA SER A 234 34.15 -16.84 4.93
C SER A 234 34.10 -15.64 3.99
N THR A 235 35.25 -15.18 3.53
CA THR A 235 35.41 -14.37 2.31
C THR A 235 36.17 -15.24 1.31
N SER A 236 36.04 -14.93 0.02
CA SER A 236 36.65 -15.59 -1.16
C SER A 236 35.77 -16.72 -1.72
N SER A 237 35.47 -16.82 -3.01
CA SER A 237 35.81 -16.08 -4.24
C SER A 237 35.02 -16.75 -5.37
N ASN A 238 34.48 -16.01 -6.34
CA ASN A 238 34.94 -16.20 -7.73
C ASN A 238 34.37 -15.15 -8.68
N ASN A 239 35.31 -14.59 -9.41
CA ASN A 239 35.20 -13.72 -10.55
C ASN A 239 35.23 -14.63 -11.79
N GLN A 240 34.27 -14.51 -12.71
CA GLN A 240 34.50 -14.94 -14.10
C GLN A 240 33.58 -14.20 -15.08
N SER A 241 34.21 -13.26 -15.77
CA SER A 241 33.83 -12.66 -17.05
C SER A 241 33.76 -13.72 -18.14
N ILE A 242 32.75 -13.65 -19.02
CA ILE A 242 32.79 -14.27 -20.35
C ILE A 242 32.27 -13.25 -21.38
N THR A 243 33.19 -12.82 -22.24
CA THR A 243 32.93 -12.13 -23.51
C THR A 243 32.87 -13.13 -24.67
N SER A 244 31.87 -12.93 -25.54
CA SER A 244 31.76 -13.14 -27.00
C SER A 244 32.56 -14.24 -27.70
N SER A 245 31.87 -15.07 -28.51
CA SER A 245 32.33 -15.45 -29.86
C SER A 245 31.13 -15.84 -30.74
N SER A 246 31.02 -15.15 -31.86
CA SER A 246 30.17 -15.44 -33.01
C SER A 246 30.82 -16.50 -33.90
N GLU A 247 30.09 -17.52 -34.32
CA GLU A 247 30.45 -18.35 -35.48
C GLU A 247 29.24 -18.49 -36.42
N THR A 248 29.41 -17.92 -37.61
CA THR A 248 28.66 -18.19 -38.83
C THR A 248 29.09 -19.52 -39.42
N VAL A 249 28.14 -20.37 -39.84
CA VAL A 249 28.39 -21.46 -40.78
C VAL A 249 27.43 -21.31 -41.95
N THR A 250 28.00 -21.16 -43.14
CA THR A 250 27.38 -21.23 -44.47
C THR A 250 27.72 -22.57 -45.14
N ALA A 251 26.93 -22.89 -46.19
CA ALA A 251 27.12 -23.92 -47.24
C ALA A 251 26.69 -25.37 -46.87
N ASP A 252 26.06 -26.19 -47.73
CA ASP A 252 25.71 -26.07 -49.15
C ASP A 252 24.65 -27.13 -49.55
N GLU A 253 24.16 -26.99 -50.78
CA GLU A 253 23.28 -27.86 -51.59
C GLU A 253 23.59 -29.37 -51.58
N GLU A 254 22.54 -30.19 -51.59
CA GLU A 254 22.21 -31.18 -52.65
C GLU A 254 20.73 -31.62 -52.57
#